data_AF-A0A2H5X6P0-F1
#
_entry.id   AF-A0A2H5X6P0-F1
#
_cell.length_a   1.000
_cell.length_b   1.000
_cell.length_c   1.000
_cell.angle_alpha   90.00
_cell.angle_beta   90.00
_cell.angle_gamma   90.00
#
_symmetry.space_group_name_H-M   'P 1'
#
loop_
_entity.id
_entity.type
_entity.pdbx_description
1 polymer ?
#
loop_
_entity_poly.entity_id
_entity_poly.type
_entity_poly.pdbx_seq_one_letter_code
_entity_poly.pdbx_strand_id
1 'polypeptide(L)'
;MKHLILFVVIAGLVLAVGTAQALTLQGQAAYSWQASWTADSSGPEYWDNPSVDGTPPGNIGYQSFVAGQSYWGSAGGAADLEVTFTSGGSDWAAIKIEIAGLANQNKFGAYKKGDPSVKKLLFTGSAGPGASIIFNPVTELGSTDFGFYLEGPRGTWYTESSLNAPGQKSDQHFAFFTAPPLVPGLKAYYIGAEDTPFLDASGNPWSDRDYQDMVVYVANIPDASTWMLFLSGVPALALLRRRKG
;
A
#
# COMPACT_ATOMS: atom_id res chain seq x y z
N MET A 1 -13.81 28.42 -39.86
CA MET A 1 -13.93 26.94 -39.90
C MET A 1 -12.69 26.22 -39.34
N LYS A 2 -11.45 26.58 -39.72
CA LYS A 2 -10.22 25.93 -39.23
C LYS A 2 -9.98 26.02 -37.70
N HIS A 3 -10.43 27.09 -37.05
CA HIS A 3 -10.31 27.26 -35.59
C HIS A 3 -11.32 26.43 -34.77
N LEU A 4 -12.45 26.04 -35.36
CA LEU A 4 -13.47 25.22 -34.69
C LEU A 4 -13.00 23.76 -34.58
N ILE A 5 -12.29 23.27 -35.60
CA ILE A 5 -11.74 21.90 -35.65
C ILE A 5 -10.64 21.71 -34.60
N LEU A 6 -9.79 22.72 -34.37
CA LEU A 6 -8.73 22.63 -33.36
C LEU A 6 -9.30 22.57 -31.92
N PHE A 7 -10.36 23.32 -31.64
CA PHE A 7 -11.04 23.28 -30.33
C PHE A 7 -11.74 21.94 -30.07
N VAL A 8 -12.35 21.34 -31.10
CA VAL A 8 -12.98 20.02 -30.98
C VAL A 8 -11.95 18.90 -30.78
N VAL A 9 -10.77 18.99 -31.41
CA VAL A 9 -9.68 18.00 -31.20
C VAL A 9 -9.08 18.11 -29.79
N ILE A 10 -8.88 19.33 -29.26
CA ILE A 10 -8.37 19.52 -27.90
C ILE A 10 -9.42 19.12 -26.85
N ALA A 11 -10.70 19.46 -27.05
CA ALA A 11 -11.78 19.03 -26.17
C ALA A 11 -11.97 17.50 -26.22
N GLY A 12 -11.80 16.87 -27.39
CA GLY A 12 -11.82 15.43 -27.55
C GLY A 12 -10.64 14.71 -26.88
N LEU A 13 -9.43 15.29 -26.89
CA LEU A 13 -8.28 14.74 -26.16
C LEU A 13 -8.42 14.87 -24.64
N VAL A 14 -9.04 15.95 -24.15
CA VAL A 14 -9.31 16.13 -22.71
C VAL A 14 -10.43 15.19 -22.22
N LEU A 15 -11.33 14.75 -23.10
CA LEU A 15 -12.39 13.79 -22.77
C LEU A 15 -11.96 12.31 -22.81
N ALA A 16 -10.75 12.00 -23.30
CA ALA A 16 -10.22 10.64 -23.39
C ALA A 16 -9.18 10.32 -22.29
N VAL A 17 -9.06 11.16 -21.26
CA VAL A 17 -8.34 10.77 -20.04
C VAL A 17 -9.26 9.80 -19.32
N GLY A 18 -9.01 8.49 -19.51
CA GLY A 18 -9.68 7.46 -18.75
C GLY A 18 -9.64 7.81 -17.26
N THR A 19 -10.73 7.50 -16.54
CA THR A 19 -10.82 7.70 -15.10
C THR A 19 -9.52 7.29 -14.44
N ALA A 20 -8.87 8.22 -13.72
CA ALA A 20 -7.60 7.98 -13.06
C ALA A 20 -7.67 6.63 -12.31
N GLN A 21 -6.84 5.69 -12.76
CA GLN A 21 -6.72 4.35 -12.21
C GLN A 21 -6.02 4.45 -10.84
N ALA A 22 -6.74 4.95 -9.84
CA ALA A 22 -6.15 5.28 -8.55
C ALA A 22 -6.05 4.03 -7.68
N LEU A 23 -4.83 3.69 -7.24
CA LEU A 23 -4.62 2.76 -6.14
C LEU A 23 -5.37 3.27 -4.91
N THR A 24 -6.38 2.52 -4.47
CA THR A 24 -7.26 2.93 -3.37
C THR A 24 -7.40 1.80 -2.38
N LEU A 25 -7.07 2.06 -1.10
CA LEU A 25 -7.37 1.16 0.00
C LEU A 25 -8.88 1.08 0.22
N GLN A 26 -9.39 -0.15 0.33
CA GLN A 26 -10.77 -0.51 0.62
C GLN A 26 -10.81 -1.25 1.96
N GLY A 27 -11.59 -0.73 2.91
CA GLY A 27 -11.78 -1.34 4.22
C GLY A 27 -13.25 -1.40 4.63
N GLN A 28 -13.51 -1.85 5.85
CA GLN A 28 -14.86 -1.93 6.39
C GLN A 28 -15.40 -0.55 6.81
N ALA A 29 -16.73 -0.38 6.82
CA ALA A 29 -17.38 0.92 7.03
C ALA A 29 -17.10 1.60 8.39
N ALA A 30 -16.64 0.84 9.40
CA ALA A 30 -16.32 1.36 10.73
C ALA A 30 -14.89 1.93 10.85
N TYR A 31 -14.09 1.85 9.79
CA TYR A 31 -12.68 2.21 9.77
C TYR A 31 -12.43 3.38 8.83
N SER A 32 -11.44 4.19 9.16
CA SER A 32 -11.06 5.36 8.38
C SER A 32 -9.61 5.75 8.65
N TRP A 33 -9.11 6.73 7.90
CA TRP A 33 -7.80 7.32 8.16
C TRP A 33 -7.83 8.10 9.46
N GLN A 34 -7.12 7.60 10.46
CA GLN A 34 -6.90 8.28 11.72
C GLN A 34 -5.70 9.22 11.58
N ALA A 35 -5.91 10.47 11.99
CA ALA A 35 -4.90 11.50 12.04
C ALA A 35 -4.74 11.95 13.49
N SER A 36 -3.56 12.46 13.85
CA SER A 36 -3.23 12.92 15.22
C SER A 36 -2.93 11.78 16.20
N TRP A 37 -1.91 10.99 15.89
CA TRP A 37 -1.28 10.05 16.81
C TRP A 37 0.16 10.48 17.08
N THR A 38 0.78 9.91 18.10
CA THR A 38 2.21 10.03 18.38
C THR A 38 2.68 8.65 18.80
N ALA A 39 3.69 8.10 18.12
CA ALA A 39 4.25 6.83 18.51
C ALA A 39 4.85 6.97 19.90
N ASP A 40 4.34 6.21 20.85
CA ASP A 40 4.83 6.16 22.23
C ASP A 40 4.93 4.73 22.77
N SER A 41 4.64 3.73 21.92
CA SER A 41 4.64 2.31 22.25
C SER A 41 3.66 1.95 23.38
N SER A 42 2.57 2.70 23.53
CA SER A 42 1.59 2.45 24.61
C SER A 42 0.53 1.39 24.26
N GLY A 43 0.34 1.07 22.97
CA GLY A 43 -0.61 0.07 22.48
C GLY A 43 -2.11 0.45 22.29
N PRO A 44 -2.60 1.70 22.44
CA PRO A 44 -3.96 2.06 22.04
C PRO A 44 -4.22 1.79 20.57
N GLU A 45 -3.33 2.24 19.69
CA GLU A 45 -3.31 1.86 18.30
C GLU A 45 -2.77 0.45 18.16
N TYR A 46 -3.45 -0.38 17.37
CA TYR A 46 -3.09 -1.79 17.19
C TYR A 46 -1.64 -2.01 16.75
N TRP A 47 -1.01 -1.02 16.12
CA TRP A 47 0.36 -1.05 15.63
C TRP A 47 1.39 -0.39 16.57
N ASP A 48 0.96 0.35 17.60
CA ASP A 48 1.86 1.11 18.48
C ASP A 48 2.27 0.29 19.72
N ASN A 49 2.68 -0.96 19.50
CA ASN A 49 3.19 -1.81 20.57
C ASN A 49 4.72 -1.65 20.71
N PRO A 50 5.30 -1.95 21.89
CA PRO A 50 6.76 -1.97 22.04
C PRO A 50 7.38 -3.04 21.15
N SER A 51 8.40 -2.66 20.38
CA SER A 51 9.22 -3.62 19.64
C SER A 51 10.22 -4.32 20.55
N VAL A 52 10.37 -5.63 20.36
CA VAL A 52 11.50 -6.42 20.90
C VAL A 52 12.65 -6.55 19.89
N ASP A 53 12.43 -6.13 18.65
CA ASP A 53 13.39 -6.16 17.56
C ASP A 53 14.09 -4.79 17.37
N GLY A 54 15.40 -4.80 17.08
CA GLY A 54 16.15 -3.58 16.79
C GLY A 54 16.48 -2.67 18.00
N THR A 55 16.48 -1.34 17.79
CA THR A 55 16.79 -0.32 18.82
C THR A 55 15.49 0.30 19.34
N PRO A 56 15.09 0.05 20.60
CA PRO A 56 13.88 0.61 21.20
C PRO A 56 13.87 2.15 21.17
N PRO A 57 12.70 2.79 21.02
CA PRO A 57 11.35 2.21 21.13
C PRO A 57 10.78 1.65 19.81
N GLY A 58 11.63 1.43 18.82
CA GLY A 58 11.30 1.34 17.39
C GLY A 58 10.28 0.30 16.99
N ASN A 59 8.99 0.62 17.04
CA ASN A 59 7.94 0.05 16.20
C ASN A 59 7.80 0.84 14.88
N ILE A 60 6.86 0.45 14.01
CA ILE A 60 6.62 1.12 12.72
C ILE A 60 6.37 2.63 12.84
N GLY A 61 5.75 3.10 13.93
CA GLY A 61 5.44 4.52 14.13
C GLY A 61 6.67 5.40 14.34
N TYR A 62 7.79 4.83 14.81
CA TYR A 62 9.07 5.54 14.96
C TYR A 62 9.86 5.63 13.66
N GLN A 63 9.46 4.91 12.61
CA GLN A 63 10.11 4.99 11.32
C GLN A 63 9.87 6.39 10.73
N SER A 64 10.95 7.11 10.41
CA SER A 64 10.88 8.52 10.02
C SER A 64 10.03 8.80 8.77
N PHE A 65 9.81 7.77 7.94
CA PHE A 65 8.95 7.85 6.76
C PHE A 65 7.47 7.58 7.06
N VAL A 66 7.15 6.98 8.22
CA VAL A 66 5.78 6.75 8.73
C VAL A 66 5.36 7.84 9.71
N ALA A 67 6.30 8.38 10.50
CA ALA A 67 6.03 9.44 11.46
C ALA A 67 5.22 10.59 10.85
N GLY A 68 4.05 10.87 11.44
CA GLY A 68 3.14 11.94 11.00
C GLY A 68 2.24 11.60 9.80
N GLN A 69 2.30 10.38 9.26
CA GLN A 69 1.32 9.88 8.29
C GLN A 69 0.00 9.50 8.98
N SER A 70 -1.11 9.42 8.27
CA SER A 70 -2.34 8.84 8.85
C SER A 70 -2.26 7.32 8.81
N TYR A 71 -2.81 6.63 9.82
CA TYR A 71 -2.96 5.17 9.79
C TYR A 71 -4.41 4.76 9.51
N TRP A 72 -4.62 3.57 8.95
CA TRP A 72 -5.95 2.99 8.75
C TRP A 72 -6.35 2.19 9.98
N GLY A 73 -7.47 2.53 10.61
CA GLY A 73 -7.99 1.85 11.78
C GLY A 73 -9.29 2.48 12.28
N SER A 74 -9.83 1.94 13.36
CA SER A 74 -10.97 2.55 14.03
C SER A 74 -10.51 3.74 14.89
N ALA A 75 -11.43 4.62 15.26
CA ALA A 75 -11.14 5.73 16.17
C ALA A 75 -10.67 5.27 17.57
N GLY A 76 -10.96 4.02 17.95
CA GLY A 76 -10.48 3.41 19.20
C GLY A 76 -9.18 2.62 19.04
N GLY A 77 -8.48 2.77 17.91
CA GLY A 77 -7.20 2.12 17.67
C GLY A 77 -7.27 0.65 17.23
N ALA A 78 -8.46 0.07 17.06
CA ALA A 78 -8.60 -1.29 16.54
C ALA A 78 -8.25 -1.40 15.05
N ALA A 79 -7.64 -2.53 14.66
CA ALA A 79 -7.30 -2.86 13.28
C ALA A 79 -8.55 -3.22 12.45
N ASP A 80 -8.56 -2.84 11.17
CA ASP A 80 -9.53 -3.36 10.20
C ASP A 80 -9.09 -4.76 9.77
N LEU A 81 -9.96 -5.77 9.92
CA LEU A 81 -9.60 -7.17 9.62
C LEU A 81 -9.70 -7.50 8.12
N GLU A 82 -10.39 -6.68 7.32
CA GLU A 82 -10.69 -7.00 5.91
C GLU A 82 -10.26 -5.85 5.00
N VAL A 83 -8.95 -5.70 4.83
CA VAL A 83 -8.36 -4.65 4.00
C VAL A 83 -7.99 -5.21 2.62
N THR A 84 -8.45 -4.51 1.59
CA THR A 84 -8.13 -4.78 0.17
C THR A 84 -7.78 -3.48 -0.54
N PHE A 85 -7.39 -3.58 -1.81
CA PHE A 85 -7.04 -2.46 -2.65
C PHE A 85 -7.73 -2.60 -4.01
N THR A 86 -8.06 -1.47 -4.62
CA THR A 86 -8.51 -1.39 -6.00
C THR A 86 -7.51 -0.59 -6.82
N SER A 87 -7.06 -1.13 -7.94
CA SER A 87 -6.25 -0.45 -8.95
C SER A 87 -6.44 -1.16 -10.29
N GLY A 88 -6.77 -0.41 -11.34
CA GLY A 88 -6.77 -0.96 -12.71
C GLY A 88 -5.58 -0.50 -13.55
N GLY A 89 -4.55 0.05 -12.89
CA GLY A 89 -3.31 0.52 -13.51
C GLY A 89 -2.10 -0.34 -13.14
N SER A 90 -0.91 0.17 -13.46
CA SER A 90 0.33 -0.40 -12.94
C SER A 90 0.68 0.29 -11.64
N ASP A 91 1.10 -0.48 -10.66
CA ASP A 91 1.53 -0.02 -9.35
C ASP A 91 3.01 -0.35 -9.13
N TRP A 92 3.67 0.45 -8.32
CA TRP A 92 5.06 0.28 -7.91
C TRP A 92 5.10 -0.10 -6.45
N ALA A 93 5.82 -1.17 -6.13
CA ALA A 93 6.11 -1.58 -4.76
C ALA A 93 7.61 -1.48 -4.48
N ALA A 94 8.00 -1.09 -3.27
CA ALA A 94 9.40 -1.06 -2.84
C ALA A 94 9.55 -1.41 -1.36
N ILE A 95 10.53 -2.24 -1.02
CA ILE A 95 10.89 -2.54 0.37
C ILE A 95 11.54 -1.29 0.97
N LYS A 96 10.98 -0.78 2.08
CA LYS A 96 11.53 0.35 2.82
C LYS A 96 12.47 -0.12 3.91
N ILE A 97 12.02 -1.07 4.71
CA ILE A 97 12.81 -1.73 5.74
C ILE A 97 12.37 -3.19 5.84
N GLU A 98 13.26 -3.99 6.40
CA GLU A 98 12.99 -5.36 6.79
C GLU A 98 13.86 -5.60 8.03
N ILE A 99 13.23 -5.54 9.20
CA ILE A 99 13.91 -5.52 10.51
C ILE A 99 13.39 -6.73 11.28
N ALA A 100 13.84 -7.92 10.92
CA ALA A 100 13.51 -9.13 11.67
C ALA A 100 14.56 -10.23 11.43
N GLY A 101 14.62 -11.19 12.37
CA GLY A 101 15.45 -12.40 12.24
C GLY A 101 15.05 -13.32 11.07
N LEU A 102 13.88 -13.11 10.46
CA LEU A 102 13.37 -13.89 9.33
C LEU A 102 13.39 -13.14 7.99
N ALA A 103 14.01 -11.96 7.92
CA ALA A 103 14.11 -11.15 6.70
C ALA A 103 14.50 -11.97 5.46
N ASN A 104 15.49 -12.86 5.59
CA ASN A 104 15.97 -13.69 4.47
C ASN A 104 14.98 -14.76 3.97
N GLN A 105 13.82 -14.90 4.60
CA GLN A 105 12.81 -15.93 4.35
C GLN A 105 11.44 -15.37 3.99
N ASN A 106 11.18 -14.09 4.28
CA ASN A 106 9.90 -13.46 4.04
C ASN A 106 9.63 -13.24 2.55
N LYS A 107 8.45 -13.61 2.09
CA LYS A 107 7.98 -13.42 0.72
C LYS A 107 6.75 -12.54 0.74
N PHE A 108 6.86 -11.36 0.15
CA PHE A 108 5.75 -10.42 0.04
C PHE A 108 5.17 -10.45 -1.37
N GLY A 109 3.84 -10.42 -1.47
CA GLY A 109 3.17 -10.38 -2.75
C GLY A 109 1.75 -9.85 -2.70
N ALA A 110 1.12 -9.84 -3.87
CA ALA A 110 -0.28 -9.48 -4.04
C ALA A 110 -1.10 -10.72 -4.38
N TYR A 111 -2.39 -10.73 -4.02
CA TYR A 111 -3.31 -11.80 -4.34
C TYR A 111 -4.67 -11.25 -4.77
N LYS A 112 -5.43 -12.02 -5.54
CA LYS A 112 -6.78 -11.63 -5.96
C LYS A 112 -7.73 -11.60 -4.77
N LYS A 113 -8.47 -10.51 -4.59
CA LYS A 113 -9.45 -10.36 -3.50
C LYS A 113 -10.37 -11.59 -3.38
N GLY A 114 -10.47 -12.14 -2.17
CA GLY A 114 -11.29 -13.32 -1.88
C GLY A 114 -10.82 -14.65 -2.47
N ASP A 115 -9.72 -14.68 -3.24
CA ASP A 115 -9.17 -15.89 -3.86
C ASP A 115 -7.63 -15.90 -3.74
N PRO A 116 -7.10 -16.38 -2.60
CA PRO A 116 -5.66 -16.42 -2.37
C PRO A 116 -4.95 -17.49 -3.21
N SER A 117 -5.64 -18.26 -4.06
CA SER A 117 -4.98 -19.19 -4.99
C SER A 117 -4.36 -18.47 -6.19
N VAL A 118 -4.82 -17.25 -6.50
CA VAL A 118 -4.28 -16.39 -7.57
C VAL A 118 -3.37 -15.35 -6.93
N LYS A 119 -2.05 -15.54 -7.07
CA LYS A 119 -1.03 -14.70 -6.45
C LYS A 119 0.02 -14.19 -7.44
N LYS A 120 0.59 -13.03 -7.11
CA LYS A 120 1.81 -12.48 -7.70
C LYS A 120 2.83 -12.26 -6.60
N LEU A 121 3.95 -12.98 -6.68
CA LEU A 121 5.11 -12.70 -5.84
C LEU A 121 5.76 -11.38 -6.27
N LEU A 122 5.97 -10.47 -5.32
CA LEU A 122 6.61 -9.18 -5.56
C LEU A 122 8.07 -9.18 -5.05
N PHE A 123 8.28 -9.75 -3.87
CA PHE A 123 9.61 -9.85 -3.25
C PHE A 123 9.83 -11.25 -2.68
N THR A 124 11.00 -11.82 -2.98
CA THR A 124 11.49 -13.06 -2.34
C THR A 124 12.21 -12.73 -1.04
N GLY A 125 12.43 -13.70 -0.16
CA GLY A 125 13.26 -13.50 1.05
C GLY A 125 14.71 -13.07 0.76
N SER A 126 15.22 -13.24 -0.45
CA SER A 126 16.54 -12.69 -0.80
C SER A 126 16.55 -11.18 -1.11
N ALA A 127 15.38 -10.57 -1.25
CA ALA A 127 15.25 -9.14 -1.57
C ALA A 127 15.34 -8.33 -0.28
N GLY A 128 16.27 -7.37 -0.22
CA GLY A 128 16.44 -6.50 0.94
C GLY A 128 15.88 -5.09 0.75
N PRO A 129 16.09 -4.20 1.74
CA PRO A 129 15.70 -2.79 1.66
C PRO A 129 16.13 -2.11 0.36
N GLY A 130 15.21 -1.40 -0.29
CA GLY A 130 15.41 -0.73 -1.57
C GLY A 130 15.09 -1.57 -2.80
N ALA A 131 14.87 -2.89 -2.66
CA ALA A 131 14.33 -3.70 -3.75
C ALA A 131 12.95 -3.16 -4.17
N SER A 132 12.69 -3.11 -5.48
CA SER A 132 11.44 -2.57 -6.00
C SER A 132 10.97 -3.28 -7.26
N ILE A 133 9.67 -3.25 -7.52
CA ILE A 133 9.02 -3.93 -8.64
C ILE A 133 7.80 -3.14 -9.11
N ILE A 134 7.52 -3.21 -10.41
CA ILE A 134 6.25 -2.75 -11.00
C ILE A 134 5.38 -3.97 -11.22
N PHE A 135 4.11 -3.87 -10.85
CA PHE A 135 3.12 -4.94 -10.99
C PHE A 135 1.80 -4.35 -11.50
N ASN A 136 0.95 -5.18 -12.10
CA ASN A 136 -0.35 -4.74 -12.61
C ASN A 136 -1.41 -5.78 -12.21
N PRO A 137 -2.31 -5.44 -11.26
CA PRO A 137 -3.33 -6.37 -10.76
C PRO A 137 -4.20 -6.96 -11.87
N VAL A 138 -4.56 -6.17 -12.88
CA VAL A 138 -5.44 -6.61 -13.97
C VAL A 138 -4.77 -7.70 -14.79
N THR A 139 -3.52 -7.52 -15.18
CA THR A 139 -2.83 -8.50 -16.04
C THR A 139 -2.27 -9.68 -15.26
N GLU A 140 -1.89 -9.50 -13.99
CA GLU A 140 -1.20 -10.53 -13.21
C GLU A 140 -2.13 -11.31 -12.28
N LEU A 141 -3.22 -10.70 -11.82
CA LEU A 141 -4.23 -11.33 -10.95
C LEU A 141 -5.58 -11.50 -11.65
N GLY A 142 -5.77 -10.91 -12.84
CA GLY A 142 -7.05 -10.94 -13.55
C GLY A 142 -8.15 -10.13 -12.87
N SER A 143 -7.78 -9.14 -12.03
CA SER A 143 -8.71 -8.38 -11.19
C SER A 143 -8.18 -6.99 -10.92
N THR A 144 -9.07 -5.99 -10.82
CA THR A 144 -8.72 -4.67 -10.28
C THR A 144 -8.67 -4.67 -8.76
N ASP A 145 -9.35 -5.64 -8.12
CA ASP A 145 -9.41 -5.78 -6.67
C ASP A 145 -8.46 -6.86 -6.19
N PHE A 146 -7.61 -6.51 -5.24
CA PHE A 146 -6.53 -7.36 -4.73
C PHE A 146 -6.25 -7.08 -3.25
N GLY A 147 -5.49 -7.94 -2.60
CA GLY A 147 -4.90 -7.71 -1.28
C GLY A 147 -3.41 -8.03 -1.30
N PHE A 148 -2.76 -7.89 -0.14
CA PHE A 148 -1.35 -8.26 0.03
C PHE A 148 -1.20 -9.47 0.94
N TYR A 149 -0.12 -10.23 0.73
CA TYR A 149 0.23 -11.32 1.60
C TYR A 149 1.70 -11.28 1.98
N LEU A 150 1.99 -11.83 3.15
CA LEU A 150 3.33 -12.13 3.62
C LEU A 150 3.39 -13.63 3.89
N GLU A 151 4.33 -14.32 3.25
CA GLU A 151 4.60 -15.73 3.46
C GLU A 151 5.98 -15.88 4.08
N GLY A 152 6.05 -16.53 5.23
CA GLY A 152 7.30 -16.84 5.92
C GLY A 152 7.28 -18.26 6.48
N PRO A 153 8.34 -18.65 7.22
CA PRO A 153 8.46 -19.99 7.81
C PRO A 153 7.34 -20.33 8.82
N ARG A 154 6.72 -19.29 9.38
CA ARG A 154 5.69 -19.41 10.43
C ARG A 154 4.26 -19.38 9.88
N GLY A 155 4.08 -19.09 8.59
CA GLY A 155 2.79 -19.17 7.91
C GLY A 155 2.63 -18.17 6.79
N THR A 156 1.38 -17.96 6.38
CA THR A 156 1.03 -17.00 5.33
C THR A 156 -0.14 -16.16 5.79
N TRP A 157 0.09 -14.85 5.84
CA TRP A 157 -0.86 -13.87 6.34
C TRP A 157 -1.35 -13.01 5.19
N TYR A 158 -2.66 -12.74 5.16
CA TYR A 158 -3.34 -11.96 4.15
C TYR A 158 -3.95 -10.71 4.80
N THR A 159 -4.05 -9.63 4.02
CA THR A 159 -4.73 -8.40 4.46
C THR A 159 -6.24 -8.59 4.70
N GLU A 160 -6.85 -9.62 4.08
CA GLU A 160 -8.16 -10.17 4.46
C GLU A 160 -7.97 -11.30 5.49
N SER A 161 -8.12 -10.96 6.78
CA SER A 161 -7.87 -11.88 7.89
C SER A 161 -8.76 -13.12 7.83
N SER A 162 -9.96 -13.01 7.24
CA SER A 162 -10.85 -14.15 6.96
C SER A 162 -10.21 -15.27 6.14
N LEU A 163 -9.16 -14.99 5.36
CA LEU A 163 -8.37 -15.94 4.57
C LEU A 163 -7.22 -16.60 5.35
N ASN A 164 -6.88 -16.10 6.53
CA ASN A 164 -5.83 -16.66 7.38
C ASN A 164 -6.24 -18.02 7.99
N ALA A 165 -5.26 -18.72 8.55
CA ALA A 165 -5.49 -19.99 9.25
C ALA A 165 -6.50 -19.83 10.43
N PRO A 166 -7.23 -20.88 10.85
CA PRO A 166 -8.31 -20.80 11.83
C PRO A 166 -8.03 -20.11 13.18
N GLY A 167 -6.77 -19.95 13.60
CA GLY A 167 -6.40 -19.21 14.81
C GLY A 167 -5.92 -17.77 14.59
N GLN A 168 -5.93 -17.29 13.34
CA GLN A 168 -5.36 -15.99 12.92
C GLN A 168 -6.40 -15.13 12.18
N LYS A 169 -7.68 -15.51 12.22
CA LYS A 169 -8.77 -14.77 11.55
C LYS A 169 -9.22 -13.52 12.29
N SER A 170 -8.87 -13.42 13.57
CA SER A 170 -9.11 -12.24 14.41
C SER A 170 -7.92 -11.29 14.44
N ASP A 171 -6.83 -11.63 13.76
CA ASP A 171 -5.54 -10.99 13.89
C ASP A 171 -5.20 -10.30 12.56
N GLN A 172 -5.04 -8.98 12.60
CA GLN A 172 -4.57 -8.22 11.45
C GLN A 172 -3.05 -8.16 11.48
N HIS A 173 -2.42 -8.86 10.54
CA HIS A 173 -0.96 -8.95 10.37
C HIS A 173 -0.34 -7.78 9.60
N PHE A 174 -1.16 -6.81 9.18
CA PHE A 174 -0.72 -5.65 8.42
C PHE A 174 -1.17 -4.33 9.03
N ALA A 175 -0.28 -3.35 9.05
CA ALA A 175 -0.60 -1.97 9.39
C ALA A 175 -0.48 -1.09 8.16
N PHE A 176 -1.44 -0.18 7.97
CA PHE A 176 -1.50 0.65 6.77
C PHE A 176 -1.40 2.12 7.12
N PHE A 177 -0.52 2.82 6.43
CA PHE A 177 -0.32 4.25 6.58
C PHE A 177 -0.41 4.94 5.23
N THR A 178 -0.89 6.18 5.21
CA THR A 178 -0.72 7.04 4.02
C THR A 178 0.77 7.22 3.73
N ALA A 179 1.11 7.42 2.47
CA ALA A 179 2.46 7.81 2.10
C ALA A 179 2.43 9.02 1.14
N PRO A 180 3.49 9.85 1.15
CA PRO A 180 3.67 10.86 0.12
C PRO A 180 3.72 10.20 -1.27
N PRO A 181 2.83 10.55 -2.21
CA PRO A 181 2.81 9.92 -3.52
C PRO A 181 3.99 10.41 -4.37
N LEU A 182 4.44 9.56 -5.30
CA LEU A 182 5.47 9.94 -6.29
C LEU A 182 5.00 11.05 -7.23
N VAL A 183 3.69 11.10 -7.50
CA VAL A 183 3.06 12.08 -8.38
C VAL A 183 1.91 12.77 -7.62
N PRO A 184 1.88 14.12 -7.57
CA PRO A 184 0.80 14.84 -6.94
C PRO A 184 -0.59 14.44 -7.49
N GLY A 185 -1.54 14.22 -6.59
CA GLY A 185 -2.90 13.79 -6.95
C GLY A 185 -3.10 12.27 -7.01
N LEU A 186 -2.02 11.48 -6.99
CA LEU A 186 -2.10 10.03 -6.80
C LEU A 186 -2.05 9.65 -5.32
N LYS A 187 -2.22 8.36 -5.05
CA LYS A 187 -2.17 7.77 -3.72
C LYS A 187 -0.98 6.84 -3.60
N ALA A 188 -0.46 6.77 -2.38
CA ALA A 188 0.57 5.85 -1.98
C ALA A 188 0.36 5.46 -0.51
N TYR A 189 0.90 4.31 -0.14
CA TYR A 189 0.74 3.70 1.16
C TYR A 189 2.06 3.11 1.65
N TYR A 190 2.31 3.19 2.96
CA TYR A 190 3.23 2.28 3.62
C TYR A 190 2.41 1.14 4.24
N ILE A 191 2.90 -0.07 4.06
CA ILE A 191 2.30 -1.30 4.57
C ILE A 191 3.35 -1.95 5.46
N GLY A 192 3.15 -1.89 6.77
CA GLY A 192 3.89 -2.68 7.74
C GLY A 192 3.28 -4.06 7.88
N ALA A 193 4.11 -5.06 8.17
CA ALA A 193 3.67 -6.43 8.32
C ALA A 193 4.38 -7.11 9.49
N GLU A 194 3.66 -8.04 10.11
CA GLU A 194 4.15 -9.02 11.08
C GLU A 194 4.44 -10.33 10.36
N ASP A 195 5.55 -11.00 10.66
CA ASP A 195 5.92 -12.30 10.07
C ASP A 195 5.65 -13.50 11.01
N THR A 196 5.14 -13.22 12.21
CA THR A 196 4.87 -14.20 13.26
C THR A 196 3.38 -14.27 13.61
N PRO A 197 2.86 -15.45 14.02
CA PRO A 197 1.49 -15.53 14.52
C PRO A 197 1.36 -14.75 15.83
N PHE A 198 0.17 -14.22 16.12
CA PHE A 198 -0.04 -13.45 17.35
C PHE A 198 0.05 -14.31 18.60
N LEU A 199 -0.34 -15.58 18.48
CA LEU A 199 -0.27 -16.57 19.54
C LEU A 199 0.56 -17.78 19.08
N ASP A 200 1.31 -18.38 20.01
CA ASP A 200 1.96 -19.66 19.81
C ASP A 200 0.97 -20.83 19.79
N ALA A 201 1.47 -22.04 19.52
CA ALA A 201 0.65 -23.25 19.50
C ALA A 201 -0.02 -23.58 20.85
N SER A 202 0.44 -22.96 21.94
CA SER A 202 -0.11 -23.09 23.29
C SER A 202 -1.05 -21.94 23.66
N GLY A 203 -1.25 -20.95 22.77
CA GLY A 203 -2.09 -19.79 23.00
C GLY A 203 -1.42 -18.64 23.75
N ASN A 204 -0.09 -18.63 23.91
CA ASN A 204 0.64 -17.51 24.52
C ASN A 204 0.99 -16.44 23.48
N PRO A 205 1.05 -15.14 23.85
CA PRO A 205 1.53 -14.08 22.97
C PRO A 205 2.90 -14.40 22.38
N TRP A 206 3.06 -14.24 21.06
CA TRP A 206 4.32 -14.48 20.35
C TRP A 206 4.76 -13.26 19.52
N SER A 207 3.88 -12.66 18.74
CA SER A 207 4.12 -11.37 18.07
C SER A 207 4.10 -10.23 19.08
N ASP A 208 5.05 -9.31 18.96
CA ASP A 208 5.10 -8.04 19.67
C ASP A 208 4.27 -6.94 18.99
N ARG A 209 3.80 -7.18 17.75
CA ARG A 209 2.81 -6.36 17.04
C ARG A 209 3.32 -4.95 16.77
N ASP A 210 4.58 -4.85 16.39
CA ASP A 210 5.29 -3.61 16.10
C ASP A 210 5.23 -3.22 14.60
N TYR A 211 4.79 -4.15 13.75
CA TYR A 211 4.55 -4.06 12.31
C TYR A 211 5.75 -3.58 11.48
N GLN A 212 6.98 -3.79 11.95
CA GLN A 212 8.19 -3.39 11.24
C GLN A 212 9.06 -4.56 10.75
N ASP A 213 8.63 -5.81 10.97
CA ASP A 213 9.32 -6.99 10.43
C ASP A 213 9.56 -6.83 8.93
N MET A 214 8.56 -6.33 8.21
CA MET A 214 8.68 -5.90 6.82
C MET A 214 7.82 -4.67 6.55
N VAL A 215 8.39 -3.64 5.91
CA VAL A 215 7.62 -2.46 5.47
C VAL A 215 7.78 -2.22 3.99
N VAL A 216 6.65 -2.18 3.29
CA VAL A 216 6.59 -1.96 1.84
C VAL A 216 5.89 -0.65 1.53
N TYR A 217 6.50 0.16 0.68
CA TYR A 217 5.85 1.30 0.05
C TYR A 217 5.15 0.83 -1.23
N VAL A 218 3.89 1.22 -1.43
CA VAL A 218 3.12 0.94 -2.64
C VAL A 218 2.51 2.23 -3.17
N ALA A 219 2.64 2.48 -4.48
CA ALA A 219 2.05 3.63 -5.13
C ALA A 219 1.55 3.31 -6.53
N ASN A 220 0.54 4.04 -6.97
CA ASN A 220 0.13 3.99 -8.37
C ASN A 220 1.17 4.67 -9.28
N ILE A 221 1.38 4.09 -10.46
CA ILE A 221 2.17 4.71 -11.53
C ILE A 221 1.19 5.23 -12.59
N PRO A 222 1.22 6.54 -12.91
CA PRO A 222 0.40 7.06 -13.99
C PRO A 222 0.76 6.37 -15.31
N ASP A 223 -0.25 6.08 -16.12
CA ASP A 223 -0.04 5.51 -17.45
C ASP A 223 0.75 6.48 -18.36
N ALA A 224 1.36 5.92 -19.42
CA ALA A 224 2.17 6.71 -20.36
C ALA A 224 1.38 7.84 -21.03
N SER A 225 0.07 7.68 -21.19
CA SER A 225 -0.86 8.69 -21.71
C SER A 225 -1.03 9.88 -20.76
N THR A 226 -1.04 9.64 -19.45
CA THR A 226 -1.10 10.67 -18.41
C THR A 226 0.20 11.49 -18.40
N TRP A 227 1.35 10.81 -18.55
CA TRP A 227 2.64 11.49 -18.75
C TRP A 227 2.66 12.33 -20.03
N MET A 228 2.16 11.79 -21.13
CA MET A 228 2.03 12.52 -22.39
C MET A 228 1.13 13.74 -22.28
N LEU A 229 0.03 13.68 -21.53
CA LEU A 229 -0.85 14.84 -21.31
C LEU A 229 -0.17 15.91 -20.44
N PHE A 230 0.54 15.52 -19.39
CA PHE A 230 1.32 16.47 -18.57
C PHE A 230 2.42 17.15 -19.39
N LEU A 231 3.18 16.37 -20.16
CA LEU A 231 4.28 16.88 -20.98
C LEU A 231 3.81 17.70 -22.18
N SER A 232 2.63 17.42 -22.74
CA SER A 232 2.08 18.16 -23.89
C SER A 232 1.19 19.34 -23.50
N GLY A 233 0.49 19.28 -22.37
CA GLY A 233 -0.47 20.30 -21.93
C GLY A 233 0.18 21.59 -21.43
N VAL A 234 1.29 21.49 -20.69
CA VAL A 234 1.97 22.68 -20.11
C VAL A 234 2.66 23.53 -21.21
N PRO A 235 3.41 22.95 -22.18
CA PRO A 235 3.97 23.73 -23.28
C PRO A 235 2.92 24.26 -24.24
N ALA A 236 1.85 23.50 -24.52
CA ALA A 236 0.80 23.93 -25.45
C ALA A 236 0.03 25.16 -24.95
N LEU A 237 -0.28 25.23 -23.64
CA LEU A 237 -0.92 26.40 -23.02
C LEU A 237 0.02 27.61 -22.97
N ALA A 238 1.32 27.41 -22.73
CA ALA A 238 2.32 28.47 -22.78
C ALA A 238 2.49 29.06 -24.20
N LEU A 239 2.43 28.22 -25.24
CA LEU A 239 2.48 28.64 -26.64
C LEU A 239 1.21 29.36 -27.10
N LEU A 240 0.03 28.97 -26.59
CA LEU A 240 -1.24 29.65 -26.88
C LEU A 240 -1.34 31.04 -26.23
N ARG A 241 -0.72 31.25 -25.06
CA ARG A 241 -0.68 32.56 -24.39
C ARG A 241 0.17 33.60 -25.14
N ARG A 242 1.08 33.16 -26.01
CA ARG A 242 2.01 34.04 -26.73
C ARG A 242 1.44 34.70 -28.00
N ARG A 243 0.15 34.46 -28.32
CA ARG A 243 -0.50 34.95 -29.55
C ARG A 243 -1.52 36.08 -29.35
N LYS A 244 -1.44 36.79 -28.23
CA LYS A 244 -2.04 38.12 -28.04
C LYS A 244 -0.92 39.12 -27.75
N GLY A 245 -0.27 39.55 -28.82
CA GLY A 245 0.71 40.62 -28.91
C GLY A 245 0.69 41.14 -30.34
#